data_AF-A0A1P8NDI1-F1
#
_entry.id   AF-A0A1P8NDI1-F1
#
_cell.length_a   1.000
_cell.length_b   1.000
_cell.length_c   1.000
_cell.angle_alpha   90.00
_cell.angle_beta   90.00
_cell.angle_gamma   90.00
#
_symmetry.space_group_name_H-M   'P 1'
#
loop_
_entity.id
_entity.type
_entity.pdbx_description
1 polymer ?
#
loop_
_entity_poly.entity_id
_entity_poly.type
_entity_poly.pdbx_seq_one_letter_code
_entity_poly.pdbx_strand_id
1 'polypeptide(L)'
;MAGDSTFQASQFIPDVPYAEYAKLLGLHGVYCDDSTKVAGAWEEALASDRPVVLEFKVDKEIPPLPPRIKTIQAKKAAKAMAKGDPETKGVIAHGMRQKLTEFYEKLSSNR
;
A
#
# COMPACT_ATOMS: atom_id res chain seq x y z
N MET A 1 6.79 -13.22 15.00
CA MET A 1 6.47 -13.86 13.72
C MET A 1 7.21 -13.08 12.66
N ALA A 2 8.41 -13.56 12.32
CA ALA A 2 9.27 -12.98 11.30
C ALA A 2 8.68 -13.33 9.92
N GLY A 3 8.85 -12.43 8.95
CA GLY A 3 8.30 -12.59 7.60
C GLY A 3 8.73 -13.90 6.97
N ASP A 4 7.76 -14.77 6.70
CA ASP A 4 7.95 -15.81 5.70
C ASP A 4 8.23 -15.13 4.36
N SER A 5 9.20 -15.67 3.62
CA SER A 5 9.49 -15.21 2.26
C SER A 5 8.21 -15.22 1.43
N THR A 6 7.94 -14.14 0.69
CA THR A 6 6.85 -14.08 -0.27
C THR A 6 6.88 -15.32 -1.18
N PHE A 7 5.82 -16.13 -1.17
CA PHE A 7 5.70 -17.29 -2.05
C PHE A 7 5.50 -16.81 -3.49
N GLN A 8 6.55 -16.86 -4.30
CA GLN A 8 6.59 -16.24 -5.65
C GLN A 8 5.43 -16.69 -6.55
N ALA A 9 5.00 -17.94 -6.48
CA ALA A 9 3.90 -18.43 -7.30
C ALA A 9 2.52 -17.84 -6.93
N SER A 10 2.34 -17.32 -5.70
CA SER A 10 1.14 -16.53 -5.35
C SER A 10 1.29 -15.04 -5.65
N GLN A 11 2.49 -14.57 -6.03
CA GLN A 11 2.73 -13.16 -6.35
C GLN A 11 2.33 -12.80 -7.79
N PHE A 12 2.05 -13.79 -8.63
CA PHE A 12 1.64 -13.59 -10.02
C PHE A 12 0.22 -14.10 -10.21
N ILE A 13 -0.73 -13.18 -10.11
CA ILE A 13 -2.15 -13.41 -10.37
C ILE A 13 -2.45 -12.68 -11.68
N PRO A 14 -3.18 -13.30 -12.63
CA PRO A 14 -3.59 -12.61 -13.84
C PRO A 14 -4.46 -11.40 -13.49
N ASP A 15 -4.41 -10.39 -14.34
CA ASP A 15 -5.34 -9.29 -14.25
C ASP A 15 -6.76 -9.79 -14.57
N VAL A 16 -7.71 -9.47 -13.70
CA VAL A 16 -9.11 -9.88 -13.85
C VAL A 16 -9.96 -8.62 -13.73
N PRO A 17 -10.73 -8.26 -14.77
CA PRO A 17 -11.54 -7.05 -14.74
C PRO A 17 -12.82 -7.26 -13.92
N TYR A 18 -12.70 -7.18 -12.59
CA TYR A 18 -13.79 -7.51 -11.66
C TYR A 18 -15.01 -6.60 -11.84
N ALA A 19 -14.81 -5.30 -12.03
CA ALA A 19 -15.89 -4.34 -12.26
C ALA A 19 -16.65 -4.64 -13.56
N GLU A 20 -15.95 -5.01 -14.64
CA GLU A 20 -16.58 -5.38 -15.90
C GLU A 20 -17.31 -6.73 -15.78
N TYR A 21 -16.71 -7.70 -15.10
CA TYR A 21 -17.38 -8.97 -14.84
C TYR A 21 -18.65 -8.80 -14.00
N ALA A 22 -18.65 -7.90 -13.02
CA ALA A 22 -19.83 -7.57 -12.23
C ALA A 22 -20.97 -7.03 -13.10
N LYS A 23 -20.65 -6.17 -14.08
CA LYS A 23 -21.64 -5.66 -15.05
C LYS A 23 -22.29 -6.77 -15.86
N LEU A 24 -21.53 -7.79 -16.27
CA LEU A 24 -22.06 -8.97 -16.98
C LEU A 24 -23.05 -9.78 -16.14
N LEU A 25 -22.90 -9.76 -14.82
CA LEU A 25 -23.80 -10.42 -13.86
C LEU A 25 -25.02 -9.56 -13.48
N GLY A 26 -25.16 -8.36 -14.05
CA GLY A 26 -26.23 -7.41 -13.72
C GLY A 26 -25.99 -6.59 -12.45
N LEU A 27 -24.79 -6.67 -11.88
CA LEU A 27 -24.38 -5.84 -10.75
C LEU A 27 -23.90 -4.46 -11.24
N HIS A 28 -23.79 -3.50 -10.33
CA HIS A 28 -23.07 -2.26 -10.63
C HIS A 28 -21.57 -2.51 -10.53
N GLY A 29 -20.79 -1.95 -11.45
CA GLY A 29 -19.33 -2.12 -11.48
C GLY A 29 -18.64 -0.78 -11.62
N VAL A 30 -17.80 -0.43 -10.65
CA VAL A 30 -17.01 0.81 -10.60
C VAL A 30 -15.54 0.44 -10.58
N TYR A 31 -14.75 1.02 -11.49
CA TYR A 31 -13.30 0.85 -11.54
C TYR A 31 -12.62 2.20 -11.34
N CYS A 32 -11.62 2.26 -10.45
CA CYS A 32 -10.89 3.47 -10.14
C CYS A 32 -9.38 3.21 -10.15
N ASP A 33 -8.68 3.88 -11.07
CA ASP A 33 -7.23 3.84 -11.22
C ASP A 33 -6.55 5.20 -11.00
N ASP A 34 -7.33 6.20 -10.58
CA ASP A 34 -6.88 7.56 -10.33
C ASP A 34 -7.18 7.92 -8.87
N SER A 35 -6.12 8.20 -8.11
CA SER A 35 -6.22 8.53 -6.68
C SER A 35 -7.07 9.79 -6.42
N THR A 36 -7.17 10.71 -7.39
CA THR A 36 -7.99 11.91 -7.27
C THR A 36 -9.50 11.63 -7.37
N LYS A 37 -9.88 10.47 -7.91
CA LYS A 37 -11.28 10.06 -8.12
C LYS A 37 -11.81 9.11 -7.05
N VAL A 38 -11.00 8.75 -6.06
CA VAL A 38 -11.38 7.80 -5.01
C VAL A 38 -12.67 8.22 -4.30
N ALA A 39 -12.80 9.51 -3.95
CA ALA A 39 -14.01 10.03 -3.31
C ALA A 39 -15.26 9.83 -4.20
N GLY A 40 -15.18 10.23 -5.48
CA GLY A 40 -16.29 10.08 -6.43
C GLY A 40 -16.66 8.61 -6.69
N ALA A 41 -15.66 7.71 -6.76
CA ALA A 41 -15.91 6.28 -6.94
C ALA A 41 -16.66 5.67 -5.73
N TRP A 42 -16.34 6.13 -4.52
CA TRP A 42 -17.08 5.75 -3.32
C TRP A 42 -18.49 6.33 -3.30
N GLU A 43 -18.66 7.60 -3.65
CA GLU A 43 -19.98 8.24 -3.73
C GLU A 43 -20.88 7.50 -4.72
N GLU A 44 -20.38 7.17 -5.91
CA GLU A 44 -21.10 6.39 -6.92
C GLU A 44 -21.48 5.00 -6.40
N ALA A 45 -20.54 4.28 -5.79
CA ALA A 45 -20.78 2.93 -5.29
C ALA A 45 -21.80 2.91 -4.15
N LEU A 46 -21.71 3.86 -3.21
CA LEU A 46 -22.61 3.95 -2.06
C LEU A 46 -24.00 4.47 -2.42
N ALA A 47 -24.12 5.23 -3.50
CA ALA A 47 -25.41 5.72 -4.02
C ALA A 47 -26.13 4.70 -4.91
N SER A 48 -25.50 3.57 -5.24
CA SER A 48 -26.09 2.56 -6.14
C SER A 48 -27.33 1.90 -5.55
N ASP A 49 -28.32 1.65 -6.41
CA ASP A 49 -29.59 1.01 -6.07
C ASP A 49 -29.54 -0.53 -6.07
N ARG A 50 -28.36 -1.10 -6.31
CA ARG A 50 -28.12 -2.54 -6.47
C ARG A 50 -26.76 -2.94 -5.90
N PRO A 51 -26.45 -4.24 -5.76
CA PRO A 51 -25.12 -4.66 -5.31
C PRO A 51 -24.03 -4.17 -6.26
N VAL A 52 -22.92 -3.68 -5.68
CA VAL A 52 -21.82 -3.04 -6.39
C VAL A 52 -20.51 -3.81 -6.17
N VAL A 53 -19.72 -3.93 -7.23
CA VAL A 53 -18.28 -4.21 -7.15
C VAL A 53 -17.52 -2.91 -7.41
N LEU A 54 -16.81 -2.44 -6.39
CA LEU A 54 -15.90 -1.30 -6.48
C LEU A 54 -14.46 -1.82 -6.51
N GLU A 55 -13.81 -1.66 -7.65
CA GLU A 55 -12.45 -2.13 -7.95
C GLU A 55 -11.47 -0.95 -7.95
N PHE A 56 -10.38 -1.09 -7.20
CA PHE A 56 -9.30 -0.11 -7.18
C PHE A 56 -8.01 -0.72 -7.73
N LYS A 57 -7.38 -0.03 -8.68
CA LYS A 57 -6.01 -0.33 -9.07
C LYS A 57 -5.06 0.37 -8.10
N VAL A 58 -4.30 -0.43 -7.36
CA VAL A 58 -3.36 0.05 -6.33
C VAL A 58 -1.94 -0.42 -6.61
N ASP A 59 -0.96 0.32 -6.10
CA ASP A 59 0.45 -0.06 -6.21
C ASP A 59 0.76 -1.34 -5.42
N LYS A 60 1.44 -2.28 -6.07
CA LYS A 60 1.84 -3.57 -5.49
C LYS A 60 2.93 -3.45 -4.41
N GLU A 61 3.70 -2.36 -4.43
CA GLU A 61 4.98 -2.25 -3.71
C GLU A 61 4.90 -1.55 -2.35
N ILE A 62 3.70 -1.31 -1.81
CA ILE A 62 3.57 -0.68 -0.48
C ILE A 62 3.45 -1.78 0.59
N PRO A 63 4.53 -2.09 1.34
CA PRO A 63 4.44 -3.05 2.42
C PRO A 63 3.52 -2.50 3.53
N PRO A 64 2.63 -3.32 4.11
CA PRO A 64 1.79 -2.87 5.21
C PRO A 64 2.68 -2.44 6.38
N LEU A 65 2.68 -1.14 6.69
CA LEU A 65 3.44 -0.62 7.81
C LEU A 65 2.79 -1.09 9.12
N PRO A 66 3.56 -1.67 10.06
CA PRO A 66 3.00 -2.03 11.35
C PRO A 66 2.53 -0.77 12.09
N PRO A 67 1.27 -0.72 12.56
CA PRO A 67 0.63 0.50 13.06
C PRO A 67 1.22 1.06 14.37
N ARG A 68 2.16 0.36 15.01
CA ARG A 68 2.86 0.85 16.20
C ARG A 68 4.31 0.37 16.20
N ILE A 69 5.23 1.29 15.92
CA ILE A 69 6.66 1.10 16.18
C ILE A 69 6.82 0.99 17.69
N LYS A 70 6.87 -0.24 18.22
CA LYS A 70 7.26 -0.47 19.61
C LYS A 70 8.69 0.07 19.76
N THR A 71 8.87 1.08 20.60
CA THR A 71 10.11 1.79 20.97
C THR A 71 11.32 0.86 21.24
N ILE A 72 11.05 -0.41 21.53
CA ILE A 72 12.03 -1.48 21.73
C ILE A 72 12.80 -1.84 20.44
N GLN A 73 12.18 -1.75 19.25
CA GLN A 73 12.87 -1.98 17.97
C GLN A 73 13.81 -0.83 17.60
N ALA A 74 13.44 0.42 17.91
CA ALA A 74 14.30 1.58 17.71
C ALA A 74 15.60 1.50 18.52
N LYS A 75 15.55 1.04 19.77
CA LYS A 75 16.76 0.82 20.60
C LYS A 75 17.66 -0.28 20.05
N LYS A 76 17.09 -1.37 19.52
CA LYS A 76 17.89 -2.45 18.91
C LYS A 76 18.54 -2.01 17.61
N ALA A 77 17.83 -1.26 16.76
CA ALA A 77 18.38 -0.67 15.54
C ALA A 77 19.50 0.34 15.84
N ALA A 78 19.33 1.22 16.84
CA ALA A 78 20.36 2.17 17.27
C ALA A 78 21.62 1.46 17.82
N LYS A 79 21.44 0.35 18.56
CA LYS A 79 22.54 -0.45 19.11
C LYS A 79 23.28 -1.25 18.03
N ALA A 80 22.60 -1.66 16.97
CA ALA A 80 23.21 -2.32 15.80
C ALA A 80 24.00 -1.32 14.93
N MET A 81 23.45 -0.12 14.68
CA MET A 81 24.14 0.98 14.00
C MET A 81 25.43 1.40 14.71
N ALA A 82 25.40 1.47 16.05
CA ALA A 82 26.58 1.79 16.86
C ALA A 82 27.67 0.70 16.84
N LYS A 83 27.34 -0.54 16.42
CA LYS A 83 28.28 -1.66 16.32
C LYS A 83 28.96 -1.79 14.95
N GLY A 84 28.61 -0.95 13.96
CA GLY A 84 29.36 -0.81 12.71
C GLY A 84 29.29 -2.02 11.76
N ASP A 85 28.11 -2.65 11.62
CA ASP A 85 27.95 -3.81 10.74
C ASP A 85 27.91 -3.40 9.25
N PRO A 86 28.69 -4.00 8.33
CA PRO A 86 28.76 -3.59 6.91
C PRO A 86 27.45 -3.70 6.11
N GLU A 87 26.46 -4.47 6.58
CA GLU A 87 25.12 -4.56 5.97
C GLU A 87 24.27 -3.28 6.11
N THR A 88 24.74 -2.30 6.88
CA THR A 88 23.99 -1.07 7.20
C THR A 88 23.77 -0.16 5.98
N LYS A 89 24.51 -0.31 4.88
CA LYS A 89 24.38 0.56 3.69
C LYS A 89 23.04 0.38 2.95
N GLY A 90 22.55 -0.85 2.81
CA GLY A 90 21.26 -1.14 2.17
C GLY A 90 20.08 -0.65 3.01
N VAL A 91 20.19 -0.79 4.34
CA VAL A 91 19.18 -0.33 5.31
C VAL A 91 19.09 1.20 5.36
N ILE A 92 20.22 1.91 5.21
CA ILE A 92 20.25 3.38 5.12
C ILE A 92 19.57 3.87 3.84
N ALA A 93 19.80 3.23 2.70
CA ALA A 93 19.17 3.60 1.43
C ALA A 93 17.64 3.44 1.48
N HIS A 94 17.15 2.35 2.07
CA HIS A 94 15.71 2.12 2.28
C HIS A 94 15.11 3.11 3.30
N GLY A 95 15.81 3.38 4.41
CA GLY A 95 15.36 4.35 5.41
C GLY A 95 15.32 5.78 4.89
N MET A 96 16.22 6.16 3.98
CA MET A 96 16.25 7.49 3.38
C MET A 96 15.09 7.71 2.41
N ARG A 97 14.72 6.71 1.60
CA ARG A 97 13.53 6.78 0.75
C ARG A 97 12.26 6.94 1.56
N GLN A 98 12.15 6.20 2.67
CA GLN A 98 11.00 6.26 3.56
C GLN A 98 10.85 7.64 4.24
N LYS A 99 11.96 8.26 4.64
CA LYS A 99 12.00 9.64 5.16
C LYS A 99 11.60 10.68 4.13
N LEU A 100 11.97 10.49 2.86
CA LEU A 100 11.61 11.41 1.78
C LEU A 100 10.11 11.37 1.46
N THR A 101 9.48 10.19 1.51
CA THR A 101 8.03 10.07 1.33
C THR A 101 7.26 10.75 2.47
N GLU A 102 7.65 10.52 3.74
CA GLU A 102 7.06 11.23 4.89
C GLU A 102 7.21 12.76 4.78
N PHE A 103 8.33 13.24 4.23
CA PHE A 103 8.58 14.67 4.07
C PHE A 103 7.79 15.26 2.89
N TYR A 104 7.63 14.51 1.79
CA TYR A 104 6.84 14.91 0.63
C TYR A 104 5.35 14.98 0.96
N GLU A 105 4.85 14.00 1.72
CA GLU A 105 3.47 13.96 2.21
C GLU A 105 3.18 15.12 3.18
N LYS A 106 4.14 15.45 4.06
CA LYS A 106 4.05 16.60 4.96
C LYS A 106 4.12 17.97 4.26
N LEU A 107 4.88 18.08 3.17
CA LEU A 107 4.94 19.29 2.34
C LEU A 107 3.71 19.46 1.44
N SER A 108 3.14 18.34 0.95
CA SER A 108 1.91 18.32 0.15
C SER A 108 0.66 18.60 0.99
N SER A 109 0.69 18.31 2.30
CA SER A 109 -0.43 18.55 3.23
C SER A 109 -0.56 20.00 3.72
N ASN A 110 0.34 20.91 3.32
CA ASN A 110 0.31 22.33 3.74
C ASN A 110 0.20 23.30 2.55
N ARG A 111 -0.50 22.91 1.50
CA ARG A 111 -0.92 23.81 0.41
C ARG A 111 -2.39 23.59 0.07
#